data_AF-I4BCU5-F1
#
_entry.id   AF-I4BCU5-F1
#
_cell.length_a   1.000
_cell.length_b   1.000
_cell.length_c   1.000
_cell.angle_alpha   90.00
_cell.angle_beta   90.00
_cell.angle_gamma   90.00
#
_symmetry.space_group_name_H-M   'P 1'
#
loop_
_entity.id
_entity.type
_entity.pdbx_description
1 polymer ?
#
loop_
_entity_poly.entity_id
_entity_poly.type
_entity_poly.pdbx_seq_one_letter_code
_entity_poly.pdbx_strand_id
1 'polypeptide(L)'
;MAAEPDRRPEPGPDAGLDELQADIEQTRNELGDTVSALSDKFDVKSRAQQKVTDTRHAVAERGQHVVQTAASKPAVPVGLLVATVAAVGLVIWLRRR
;
A
#
# COMPACT_ATOMS: atom_id res chain seq x y z
N MET A 1 15.95 -17.94 -2.18
CA MET A 1 17.19 -17.57 -2.90
C MET A 1 17.17 -16.06 -3.05
N ALA A 2 17.88 -15.33 -2.20
CA ALA A 2 18.17 -13.93 -2.47
C ALA A 2 19.05 -13.91 -3.73
N ALA A 3 18.69 -13.13 -4.74
CA ALA A 3 19.60 -12.87 -5.85
C ALA A 3 20.87 -12.30 -5.23
N GLU A 4 22.02 -12.96 -5.43
CA GLU A 4 23.27 -12.27 -5.15
C GLU A 4 23.28 -11.01 -6.03
N PRO A 5 23.57 -9.83 -5.46
CA PRO A 5 23.77 -8.66 -6.31
C PRO A 5 24.86 -9.06 -7.30
N ASP A 6 24.63 -8.77 -8.57
CA ASP A 6 25.61 -8.96 -9.63
C ASP A 6 26.88 -8.23 -9.20
N ARG A 7 27.84 -8.97 -8.62
CA ARG A 7 29.06 -8.39 -8.05
C ARG A 7 29.94 -8.04 -9.24
N ARG A 8 29.72 -6.83 -9.75
CA ARG A 8 30.56 -6.30 -10.82
C ARG A 8 31.98 -6.14 -10.27
N PRO A 9 32.99 -6.40 -11.10
CA PRO A 9 34.37 -6.29 -10.67
C PRO A 9 34.67 -4.81 -10.38
N GLU A 10 35.00 -4.53 -9.12
CA GLU A 10 35.42 -3.20 -8.67
C GLU A 10 36.67 -2.76 -9.43
N PRO A 11 36.83 -1.45 -9.69
CA PRO A 11 38.05 -0.92 -10.28
C PRO A 11 39.29 -1.31 -9.46
N GLY A 12 40.34 -1.77 -10.16
CA GLY A 12 41.60 -2.16 -9.54
C GLY A 12 42.45 -0.97 -9.08
N PRO A 13 43.56 -1.21 -8.37
CA PRO A 13 44.44 -0.15 -7.85
C PRO A 13 45.07 0.75 -8.92
N ASP A 14 45.13 0.27 -10.16
CA ASP A 14 45.69 0.99 -11.32
C ASP A 14 44.61 1.72 -12.14
N ALA A 15 43.35 1.74 -11.68
CA ALA A 15 42.24 2.37 -12.38
C ALA A 15 42.42 3.89 -12.50
N GLY A 16 42.04 4.42 -13.65
CA GLY A 16 42.08 5.86 -13.90
C GLY A 16 41.03 6.63 -13.10
N LEU A 17 41.24 7.94 -12.92
CA LEU A 17 40.27 8.80 -12.22
C LEU A 17 38.88 8.78 -12.87
N ASP A 18 38.82 8.73 -14.20
CA ASP A 18 37.57 8.69 -14.95
C ASP A 18 36.80 7.38 -14.69
N GLU A 19 37.51 6.26 -14.57
CA GLU A 19 36.92 4.95 -14.29
C GLU A 19 36.35 4.90 -12.87
N LEU A 20 37.09 5.43 -11.88
CA LEU A 20 36.62 5.54 -10.50
C LEU A 20 35.40 6.46 -10.38
N GLN A 21 35.37 7.56 -11.12
CA GLN A 21 34.23 8.47 -11.12
C GLN A 21 32.98 7.82 -11.72
N ALA A 22 33.13 7.11 -12.84
CA ALA A 22 32.04 6.37 -13.47
C ALA A 22 31.47 5.28 -12.55
N ASP A 23 32.32 4.54 -11.85
CA ASP A 23 31.91 3.51 -10.90
C ASP A 23 31.13 4.09 -9.70
N ILE A 24 31.62 5.20 -9.14
CA ILE A 24 30.93 5.91 -8.05
C ILE A 24 29.56 6.42 -8.51
N GLU A 25 29.48 7.02 -9.69
CA GLU A 25 28.20 7.50 -10.24
C GLU A 25 27.22 6.35 -10.43
N GLN A 26 27.69 5.21 -10.97
CA GLN A 26 26.83 4.07 -11.18
C GLN A 26 26.35 3.45 -9.87
N THR A 27 27.25 3.28 -8.89
CA THR A 27 26.91 2.80 -7.55
C THR A 27 25.89 3.72 -6.88
N ARG A 28 26.03 5.04 -7.03
CA ARG A 28 25.04 6.01 -6.51
C ARG A 28 23.68 5.83 -7.16
N ASN A 29 23.62 5.59 -8.47
CA ASN A 29 22.37 5.34 -9.17
C ASN A 29 21.70 4.04 -8.67
N GLU A 30 22.44 2.95 -8.56
CA GLU A 30 21.92 1.66 -8.07
C GLU A 30 21.41 1.74 -6.63
N LEU A 31 22.13 2.46 -5.77
CA LEU A 31 21.66 2.73 -4.41
C LEU A 31 20.42 3.62 -4.41
N GLY A 32 20.36 4.62 -5.29
CA GLY A 32 19.19 5.48 -5.49
C GLY A 32 17.95 4.66 -5.88
N ASP A 33 18.09 3.79 -6.88
CA ASP A 33 17.03 2.89 -7.35
C ASP A 33 16.58 1.93 -6.24
N THR A 34 17.52 1.39 -5.47
CA THR A 34 17.21 0.49 -4.34
C THR A 34 16.45 1.22 -3.23
N VAL A 35 16.87 2.45 -2.89
CA VAL A 35 16.17 3.28 -1.91
C VAL A 35 14.77 3.63 -2.41
N SER A 36 14.62 4.00 -3.69
CA SER A 36 13.30 4.28 -4.27
C SER A 36 12.40 3.05 -4.21
N ALA A 37 12.89 1.87 -4.62
CA ALA A 37 12.13 0.62 -4.57
C ALA A 37 11.75 0.24 -3.12
N LEU A 38 12.60 0.55 -2.14
CA LEU A 38 12.32 0.31 -0.74
C LEU A 38 11.29 1.29 -0.19
N SER A 39 11.41 2.57 -0.52
CA SER A 39 10.41 3.60 -0.22
C SER A 39 9.05 3.24 -0.84
N ASP A 40 9.04 2.79 -2.09
CA ASP A 40 7.84 2.33 -2.78
C ASP A 40 7.21 1.11 -2.10
N LYS A 41 8.00 0.21 -1.52
CA LYS A 41 7.48 -0.93 -0.72
C LYS A 41 6.88 -0.45 0.60
N PHE A 42 7.51 0.52 1.26
CA PHE A 42 7.05 1.06 2.54
C PHE A 42 5.98 2.15 2.43
N ASP A 43 5.63 2.60 1.22
CA ASP A 43 4.50 3.51 1.00
C ASP A 43 3.14 2.81 1.10
N VAL A 44 2.88 2.24 2.28
CA VAL A 44 1.59 1.67 2.66
C VAL A 44 0.55 2.75 2.92
N LYS A 45 0.99 3.98 3.25
CA LYS A 45 0.11 5.10 3.57
C LYS A 45 -0.59 5.63 2.32
N SER A 46 0.12 5.83 1.22
CA SER A 46 -0.50 6.22 -0.05
C SER A 46 -1.44 5.12 -0.55
N ARG A 47 -0.99 3.86 -0.53
CA ARG A 47 -1.82 2.71 -0.92
C ARG A 47 -3.08 2.55 -0.07
N ALA A 48 -2.98 2.78 1.23
CA ALA A 48 -4.14 2.77 2.13
C ALA A 48 -5.09 3.94 1.85
N GLN A 49 -4.57 5.15 1.63
CA GLN A 49 -5.39 6.32 1.29
C GLN A 49 -6.15 6.11 -0.02
N GLN A 50 -5.49 5.57 -1.05
CA GLN A 50 -6.14 5.31 -2.33
C GLN A 50 -7.26 4.27 -2.19
N LYS A 51 -7.01 3.15 -1.50
CA LYS A 51 -8.05 2.16 -1.19
C LYS A 51 -9.20 2.74 -0.37
N VAL A 52 -8.93 3.65 0.56
CA VAL A 52 -9.98 4.33 1.35
C VAL A 52 -10.84 5.21 0.46
N THR A 53 -10.24 5.99 -0.43
CA THR A 53 -10.99 6.82 -1.39
C THR A 53 -11.86 5.96 -2.32
N ASP A 54 -11.29 4.92 -2.92
CA ASP A 54 -12.04 4.00 -3.80
C ASP A 54 -13.20 3.32 -3.05
N THR A 55 -12.96 2.90 -1.80
CA THR A 55 -13.99 2.28 -0.96
C THR A 55 -15.06 3.30 -0.56
N ARG A 56 -14.69 4.57 -0.28
CA ARG A 56 -15.64 5.63 0.04
C ARG A 56 -16.60 5.89 -1.11
N HIS A 57 -16.11 5.96 -2.35
CA HIS A 57 -16.96 6.12 -3.53
C HIS A 57 -17.93 4.94 -3.68
N ALA A 58 -17.42 3.70 -3.59
CA ALA A 58 -18.26 2.50 -3.70
C ALA A 58 -19.30 2.38 -2.56
N VAL A 59 -18.96 2.80 -1.34
CA VAL A 59 -19.87 2.81 -0.19
C VAL A 59 -20.88 3.94 -0.28
N ALA A 60 -20.50 5.12 -0.78
CA ALA A 60 -21.42 6.24 -0.97
C ALA A 60 -22.51 5.89 -2.00
N GLU A 61 -22.13 5.33 -3.16
CA GLU A 61 -23.08 4.87 -4.18
C GLU A 61 -24.02 3.80 -3.61
N ARG A 62 -23.47 2.75 -2.99
CA ARG A 62 -24.29 1.67 -2.40
C ARG A 62 -25.17 2.17 -1.26
N GLY A 63 -24.66 3.05 -0.41
CA GLY A 63 -25.38 3.62 0.72
C GLY A 63 -26.63 4.39 0.29
N GLN A 64 -26.54 5.14 -0.81
CA GLN A 64 -27.71 5.83 -1.39
C GLN A 64 -28.80 4.84 -1.84
N HIS A 65 -28.44 3.68 -2.38
CA HIS A 65 -29.40 2.64 -2.73
C HIS A 65 -30.03 1.96 -1.50
N VAL A 66 -29.27 1.73 -0.43
CA VAL A 66 -29.79 1.12 0.80
C VAL A 66 -30.75 2.09 1.51
N VAL A 67 -30.43 3.37 1.59
CA VAL A 67 -31.28 4.39 2.23
C VAL A 67 -32.61 4.55 1.48
N GLN A 68 -32.58 4.59 0.14
CA GLN A 68 -33.81 4.66 -0.67
C GLN A 68 -34.67 3.39 -0.52
N THR A 69 -34.04 2.22 -0.44
CA THR A 69 -34.75 0.94 -0.25
C THR A 69 -35.34 0.83 1.16
N ALA A 70 -34.63 1.29 2.18
CA ALA A 70 -35.10 1.32 3.57
C ALA A 70 -36.25 2.33 3.77
N ALA A 71 -36.19 3.49 3.10
CA ALA A 71 -37.29 4.46 3.08
C ALA A 71 -38.57 3.89 2.44
N SER A 72 -38.43 2.90 1.56
CA SER A 72 -39.55 2.26 0.85
C SER A 72 -40.16 1.07 1.61
N LYS A 73 -39.46 0.51 2.62
CA LYS A 73 -39.87 -0.69 3.37
C LYS A 73 -39.46 -0.58 4.86
N PRO A 74 -40.35 -0.13 5.77
CA PRO A 74 -40.03 0.12 7.18
C PRO A 74 -39.93 -1.14 8.06
N ALA A 75 -39.78 -2.35 7.48
CA ALA A 75 -39.99 -3.60 8.20
C ALA A 75 -38.77 -4.16 8.96
N VAL A 76 -37.59 -3.52 8.92
CA VAL A 76 -36.38 -4.03 9.59
C VAL A 76 -36.18 -3.34 10.94
N PRO A 77 -36.22 -4.07 12.08
CA PRO A 77 -36.02 -3.48 13.39
C PRO A 77 -34.58 -2.96 13.57
N VAL A 78 -34.46 -1.72 14.04
CA VAL A 78 -33.18 -0.99 14.22
C VAL A 78 -32.13 -1.80 15.01
N GLY A 79 -32.56 -2.62 15.97
CA GLY A 79 -31.67 -3.47 16.77
C GLY A 79 -30.84 -4.48 15.95
N LEU A 80 -31.38 -5.01 14.85
CA LEU A 80 -30.69 -5.99 14.01
C LEU A 80 -29.55 -5.33 13.19
N LEU A 81 -29.73 -4.07 12.79
CA LEU A 81 -28.70 -3.29 12.09
C LEU A 81 -27.54 -2.94 13.02
N VAL A 82 -27.83 -2.57 14.27
CA VAL A 82 -26.77 -2.25 15.25
C VAL A 82 -25.94 -3.49 15.59
N ALA A 83 -26.58 -4.65 15.78
CA ALA A 83 -25.87 -5.90 16.08
C ALA A 83 -24.95 -6.36 14.94
N THR A 84 -25.38 -6.20 13.68
CA THR A 84 -24.56 -6.55 12.51
C THR A 84 -23.37 -5.61 12.34
N VAL A 85 -23.54 -4.31 12.54
CA VAL A 85 -22.43 -3.34 12.52
C VAL A 85 -21.42 -3.64 13.64
N ALA A 86 -21.90 -3.94 14.85
CA ALA A 86 -21.03 -4.32 15.97
C ALA A 86 -20.24 -5.60 15.70
N ALA A 87 -20.89 -6.63 15.13
CA ALA A 87 -20.23 -7.88 14.75
C ALA A 87 -19.15 -7.68 13.68
N VAL A 88 -19.42 -6.87 12.65
CA VAL A 88 -18.42 -6.52 11.62
C VAL A 88 -17.24 -5.76 12.24
N GLY A 89 -17.51 -4.79 13.13
CA GLY A 89 -16.47 -4.07 13.86
C GLY A 89 -15.59 -5.01 14.69
N LEU A 90 -16.21 -5.97 15.39
CA LEU A 90 -15.50 -6.98 16.18
C LEU A 90 -14.61 -7.87 15.30
N VAL A 91 -15.10 -8.34 14.15
CA VAL A 91 -14.32 -9.16 13.20
C VAL A 91 -13.13 -8.38 12.65
N ILE A 92 -13.31 -7.10 12.30
CA ILE A 92 -12.21 -6.25 11.82
C ILE A 92 -11.17 -6.05 12.93
N TRP A 93 -11.60 -5.86 14.17
CA TRP A 93 -10.71 -5.72 15.32
C TRP A 93 -9.93 -7.01 15.59
N LEU A 94 -10.58 -8.17 15.54
CA LEU A 94 -9.94 -9.48 15.71
C LEU A 94 -8.96 -9.83 14.58
N ARG A 95 -9.17 -9.30 13.36
CA ARG A 95 -8.24 -9.50 12.23
C ARG A 95 -7.05 -8.53 12.25
N ARG A 96 -7.14 -7.46 13.03
CA ARG A 96 -6.09 -6.43 13.18
C ARG A 96 -5.24 -6.61 14.44
N ARG A 97 -5.66 -7.47 15.36
CA ARG A 97 -4.94 -7.84 16.59
C ARG A 97 -4.22 -9.15 16.39
#